data_AF-A0A075AXY9-F1
#
_entry.id   AF-A0A075AXY9-F1
#
_cell.length_a   1.000
_cell.length_b   1.000
_cell.length_c   1.000
_cell.angle_alpha   90.00
_cell.angle_beta   90.00
_cell.angle_gamma   90.00
#
_symmetry.space_group_name_H-M   'P 1'
#
loop_
_entity.id
_entity.type
_entity.pdbx_description
1 polymer ?
#
loop_
_entity_poly.entity_id
_entity_poly.type
_entity_poly.pdbx_seq_one_letter_code
_entity_poly.pdbx_strand_id
1 'polypeptide(L)'
;MVQDSDEYEKIEIIKNAADLDSIAKEHRAFTGSLRTACWENSKIVPGRDPERWRYDAVGNVVARKLVGCEGVLCHEYDHIIPYSKGGKTEVENCQLLQTRVNRLKGADDNNPERNHLYSAAYSFNGNETL
;
A
#
# COMPACT_ATOMS: atom_id res chain seq x y z
N MET A 1 37.10 14.63 -18.53
CA MET A 1 35.93 14.07 -17.84
C MET A 1 34.83 15.11 -17.90
N VAL A 2 34.02 15.07 -18.94
CA VAL A 2 32.83 15.92 -19.05
C VAL A 2 31.81 15.28 -18.11
N GLN A 3 31.49 15.95 -17.00
CA GLN A 3 30.32 15.59 -16.22
C GLN A 3 29.11 16.00 -17.08
N ASP A 4 28.26 15.03 -17.41
CA ASP A 4 27.14 15.19 -18.33
C ASP A 4 26.23 16.32 -17.85
N SER A 5 26.11 17.38 -18.65
CA SER A 5 25.27 18.55 -18.38
C SER A 5 23.79 18.19 -18.24
N ASP A 6 23.38 17.10 -18.89
CA ASP A 6 21.99 16.63 -18.93
C ASP A 6 21.51 16.08 -17.58
N GLU A 7 22.42 15.62 -16.73
CA GLU A 7 22.08 15.15 -15.37
C GLU A 7 21.79 16.33 -14.44
N TYR A 8 22.50 17.45 -14.59
CA TYR A 8 22.27 18.67 -13.81
C TYR A 8 21.03 19.43 -14.25
N GLU A 9 20.69 19.42 -15.54
CA GLU A 9 19.50 20.08 -16.06
C GLU A 9 18.20 19.40 -15.57
N LYS A 10 18.22 18.07 -15.35
CA LYS A 10 17.15 17.33 -14.67
C LYS A 10 16.98 17.70 -13.19
N ILE A 11 18.07 18.03 -12.51
CA ILE A 11 18.06 18.42 -11.08
C ILE A 11 17.47 19.84 -10.91
N GLU A 12 17.62 20.73 -11.91
CA GLU A 12 17.07 22.10 -11.90
C GLU A 12 15.55 22.21 -12.16
N ILE A 13 14.87 21.13 -12.52
CA ILE A 13 13.44 21.15 -12.90
C ILE A 13 12.49 21.10 -11.69
N ILE A 14 12.94 20.69 -10.51
CA ILE A 14 12.08 20.57 -9.31
C ILE A 14 11.90 21.95 -8.68
N LYS A 15 10.97 22.75 -9.21
CA LYS A 15 10.77 24.15 -8.79
C LYS A 15 9.62 24.32 -7.79
N ASN A 16 8.72 23.35 -7.67
CA ASN A 16 7.57 23.44 -6.76
C ASN A 16 7.01 22.07 -6.34
N ALA A 17 6.06 22.09 -5.39
CA ALA A 17 5.41 20.89 -4.85
C ALA A 17 4.56 20.11 -5.87
N ALA A 18 4.04 20.75 -6.92
CA ALA A 18 3.28 20.09 -7.97
C ALA A 18 4.19 19.25 -8.88
N ASP A 19 5.40 19.74 -9.17
CA ASP A 19 6.39 18.98 -9.93
C ASP A 19 6.81 17.70 -9.17
N LEU A 20 6.98 17.81 -7.84
CA LEU A 20 7.27 16.65 -6.97
C LEU A 20 6.14 15.62 -6.97
N ASP A 21 4.88 16.05 -6.93
CA ASP A 21 3.72 15.15 -6.99
C ASP A 21 3.62 14.44 -8.34
N SER A 22 3.89 15.15 -9.44
CA SER A 22 3.95 14.56 -10.78
C SER A 22 5.03 13.50 -10.89
N ILE A 23 6.25 13.81 -10.44
CA ILE A 23 7.39 12.87 -10.44
C ILE A 23 7.07 11.66 -9.55
N ALA A 24 6.51 11.87 -8.36
CA ALA A 24 6.12 10.76 -7.48
C ALA A 24 5.12 9.82 -8.15
N LYS A 25 4.11 10.37 -8.84
CA LYS A 25 3.11 9.58 -9.58
C LYS A 25 3.72 8.78 -10.73
N GLU A 26 4.65 9.36 -11.49
CA GLU A 26 5.41 8.67 -12.54
C GLU A 26 6.22 7.48 -11.98
N HIS A 27 6.82 7.67 -10.79
CA HIS A 27 7.52 6.62 -10.07
C HIS A 27 6.60 5.71 -9.24
N ARG A 28 5.27 5.80 -9.42
CA ARG A 28 4.27 4.97 -8.75
C ARG A 28 4.29 5.09 -7.22
N ALA A 29 4.82 6.20 -6.72
CA ALA A 29 5.01 6.45 -5.30
C ALA A 29 3.78 7.17 -4.72
N PHE A 30 3.16 6.56 -3.72
CA PHE A 30 2.18 7.25 -2.89
C PHE A 30 2.89 8.28 -2.00
N THR A 31 2.61 9.56 -2.22
CA THR A 31 3.13 10.68 -1.41
C THR A 31 2.53 10.68 0.00
N GLY A 32 3.08 11.47 0.93
CA GLY A 32 2.61 11.51 2.32
C GLY A 32 1.13 11.90 2.48
N SER A 33 0.64 12.84 1.66
CA SER A 33 -0.78 13.22 1.62
C SER A 33 -1.66 12.09 1.08
N LEU A 34 -1.24 11.44 -0.02
CA LEU A 34 -1.92 10.29 -0.62
C LEU A 34 -2.02 9.11 0.36
N ARG A 35 -0.92 8.79 1.06
CA ARG A 35 -0.90 7.76 2.11
C ARG A 35 -1.87 8.10 3.24
N THR A 36 -1.93 9.36 3.65
CA THR A 36 -2.85 9.81 4.71
C THR A 36 -4.30 9.64 4.28
N ALA A 37 -4.67 10.12 3.09
CA ALA A 37 -6.02 9.95 2.56
C ALA A 37 -6.40 8.48 2.35
N CYS A 38 -5.48 7.66 1.84
CA CYS A 38 -5.68 6.22 1.66
C CYS A 38 -5.90 5.48 2.98
N TRP A 39 -5.14 5.86 4.04
CA TRP A 39 -5.34 5.34 5.39
C TRP A 39 -6.71 5.74 5.96
N GLU A 40 -7.13 6.99 5.77
CA GLU A 40 -8.40 7.51 6.25
C GLU A 40 -9.60 6.84 5.56
N ASN A 41 -9.50 6.57 4.26
CA ASN A 41 -10.51 5.88 3.47
C ASN A 41 -10.62 4.37 3.76
N SER A 42 -9.61 3.80 4.43
CA SER A 42 -9.60 2.37 4.76
C SER A 42 -10.55 2.04 5.91
N LYS A 43 -11.08 0.82 5.92
CA LYS A 43 -12.10 0.40 6.89
C LYS A 43 -11.55 0.41 8.33
N ILE A 44 -12.32 1.00 9.24
CA ILE A 44 -11.99 1.07 10.67
C ILE A 44 -12.13 -0.31 11.32
N VAL A 45 -11.20 -0.64 12.23
CA VAL A 45 -11.33 -1.80 13.13
C VAL A 45 -12.13 -1.40 14.37
N PRO A 46 -13.35 -1.92 14.59
CA PRO A 46 -14.15 -1.56 15.76
C PRO A 46 -13.40 -1.82 17.08
N GLY A 47 -13.50 -0.88 18.02
CA GLY A 47 -12.85 -0.98 19.33
C GLY A 47 -11.33 -0.76 19.33
N ARG A 48 -10.74 -0.32 18.21
CA ARG A 48 -9.33 0.06 18.10
C ARG A 48 -9.18 1.52 17.69
N ASP A 49 -8.07 2.13 18.09
CA ASP A 49 -7.71 3.50 17.71
C ASP A 49 -7.58 3.65 16.18
N PRO A 50 -8.44 4.45 15.53
CA PRO A 50 -8.44 4.60 14.07
C PRO A 50 -7.16 5.25 13.52
N GLU A 51 -6.40 5.99 14.32
CA GLU A 51 -5.11 6.55 13.90
C GLU A 51 -4.01 5.49 13.84
N ARG A 52 -4.23 4.34 14.48
CA ARG A 52 -3.23 3.27 14.59
C ARG A 52 -3.62 2.03 13.80
N TRP A 53 -4.90 1.72 13.70
CA TRP A 53 -5.41 0.44 13.20
C TRP A 53 -6.44 0.61 12.09
N ARG A 54 -6.29 -0.21 11.04
CA ARG A 54 -7.21 -0.33 9.91
C ARG A 54 -7.33 -1.79 9.49
N TYR A 55 -8.43 -2.12 8.82
CA TYR A 55 -8.47 -3.31 7.98
C TYR A 55 -7.84 -3.00 6.62
N ASP A 56 -7.07 -3.94 6.11
CA ASP A 56 -6.66 -3.96 4.71
C ASP A 56 -7.83 -4.38 3.80
N ALA A 57 -7.61 -4.35 2.49
CA ALA A 57 -8.66 -4.64 1.50
C ALA A 57 -9.25 -6.06 1.57
N VAL A 58 -8.55 -7.01 2.19
CA VAL A 58 -9.00 -8.40 2.37
C VAL A 58 -9.44 -8.71 3.80
N GLY A 59 -9.47 -7.71 4.68
CA GLY A 59 -9.97 -7.83 6.05
C GLY A 59 -8.92 -8.18 7.11
N ASN A 60 -7.63 -8.15 6.79
CA ASN A 60 -6.56 -8.30 7.78
C ASN A 60 -6.38 -7.01 8.58
N VAL A 61 -6.04 -7.12 9.87
CA VAL A 61 -5.70 -5.96 10.69
C VAL A 61 -4.27 -5.52 10.40
N VAL A 62 -4.07 -4.23 10.13
CA VAL A 62 -2.76 -3.63 9.87
C VAL A 62 -2.51 -2.43 10.78
N ALA A 63 -1.23 -2.12 11.03
CA ALA A 63 -0.82 -1.02 11.90
C ALA A 63 -0.14 0.12 11.11
N ARG A 64 -0.54 1.38 11.37
CA ARG A 64 -0.10 2.56 10.61
C ARG A 64 1.41 2.72 10.52
N LYS A 65 2.13 2.37 11.60
CA LYS A 65 3.59 2.51 11.69
C LYS A 65 4.37 1.37 11.03
N LEU A 66 3.71 0.27 10.68
CA LEU A 66 4.35 -0.93 10.15
C LEU A 66 4.21 -0.97 8.62
N VAL A 67 4.95 -0.09 7.93
CA VAL A 67 5.00 -0.02 6.46
C VAL A 67 6.32 -0.62 5.97
N GLY A 68 6.32 -1.39 4.87
CA GLY A 68 7.57 -1.88 4.27
C GLY A 68 8.26 -3.03 5.03
N CYS A 69 7.53 -3.75 5.88
CA CYS A 69 8.04 -4.89 6.65
C CYS A 69 7.23 -6.17 6.42
N GLU A 70 7.71 -7.32 6.91
CA GLU A 70 7.12 -8.64 6.62
C GLU A 70 6.35 -9.26 7.80
N GLY A 71 6.08 -8.49 8.85
CA GLY A 71 5.26 -8.93 9.97
C GLY A 71 3.77 -9.04 9.62
N VAL A 72 3.01 -9.79 10.43
CA VAL A 72 1.57 -10.04 10.26
C VAL A 72 0.67 -8.81 10.40
N LEU A 73 1.21 -7.69 10.89
CA LEU A 73 0.53 -6.39 10.97
C LEU A 73 1.11 -5.36 9.99
N CYS A 74 2.15 -5.75 9.23
CA CYS A 74 2.82 -4.89 8.27
C CYS A 74 1.99 -4.77 6.99
N HIS A 75 2.04 -3.61 6.37
CA HIS A 75 1.28 -3.32 5.16
C HIS A 75 2.10 -2.52 4.15
N GLU A 76 1.56 -2.48 2.94
CA GLU A 76 1.97 -1.59 1.87
C GLU A 76 0.77 -0.76 1.40
N TYR A 77 1.07 0.38 0.78
CA TYR A 77 0.11 1.12 -0.02
C TYR A 77 0.16 0.57 -1.43
N ASP A 78 -0.96 0.03 -1.90
CA ASP A 78 -1.07 -0.72 -3.14
C ASP A 78 -2.14 -0.12 -4.06
N HIS A 79 -1.98 -0.34 -5.36
CA HIS A 79 -2.94 0.09 -6.37
C HIS A 79 -4.08 -0.94 -6.50
N ILE A 80 -5.35 -0.57 -6.30
CA ILE A 80 -6.51 -1.46 -6.48
C ILE A 80 -6.46 -2.09 -7.89
N ILE A 81 -6.46 -1.23 -8.91
CA ILE A 81 -6.16 -1.58 -10.30
C ILE A 81 -4.64 -1.47 -10.48
N PRO A 82 -3.93 -2.56 -10.84
CA PRO A 82 -2.49 -2.51 -11.05
C PRO A 82 -2.07 -1.44 -12.07
N TYR A 83 -0.92 -0.82 -11.84
CA TYR A 83 -0.37 0.17 -12.77
C TYR A 83 -0.19 -0.39 -14.19
N SER A 84 0.22 -1.65 -14.32
CA SER A 84 0.35 -2.35 -15.61
C SER A 84 -0.97 -2.53 -16.37
N LYS A 85 -2.11 -2.38 -15.69
CA LYS A 85 -3.46 -2.43 -16.25
C LYS A 85 -4.09 -1.03 -16.38
N GLY A 86 -3.29 0.03 -16.29
CA GLY A 86 -3.73 1.42 -16.43
C GLY A 86 -4.21 2.08 -15.14
N GLY A 87 -4.02 1.45 -13.98
CA GLY A 87 -4.34 2.06 -12.70
C GLY A 87 -3.40 3.21 -12.33
N LYS A 88 -3.96 4.36 -11.96
CA LYS A 88 -3.19 5.56 -11.62
C LYS A 88 -2.81 5.57 -10.13
N THR A 89 -1.75 6.31 -9.81
CA THR A 89 -1.34 6.59 -8.42
C THR A 89 -2.19 7.75 -7.87
N GLU A 90 -3.40 7.41 -7.42
CA GLU A 90 -4.39 8.35 -6.90
C GLU A 90 -5.13 7.75 -5.70
N VAL A 91 -5.87 8.59 -4.95
CA VAL A 91 -6.44 8.19 -3.66
C VAL A 91 -7.52 7.13 -3.86
N GLU A 92 -8.29 7.28 -4.93
CA GLU A 92 -9.40 6.40 -5.32
C GLU A 92 -8.92 5.02 -5.77
N ASN A 93 -7.68 4.93 -6.23
CA ASN A 93 -7.05 3.67 -6.63
C ASN A 93 -6.05 3.15 -5.57
N CYS A 94 -6.01 3.75 -4.38
CA CYS A 94 -5.14 3.32 -3.30
C CYS A 94 -5.88 2.39 -2.32
N GLN A 95 -5.21 1.33 -1.89
CA GLN A 95 -5.67 0.47 -0.80
C GLN A 95 -4.52 0.10 0.13
N LEU A 96 -4.84 -0.19 1.38
CA LEU A 96 -3.92 -0.90 2.28
C LEU A 96 -3.96 -2.39 1.95
N LEU A 97 -2.79 -3.01 1.91
CA LEU A 97 -2.69 -4.45 1.74
C LEU A 97 -1.57 -4.99 2.63
N GLN A 98 -1.85 -6.02 3.43
CA GLN A 98 -0.79 -6.66 4.22
C GLN A 98 0.36 -7.08 3.29
N THR A 99 1.62 -6.85 3.67
CA THR A 99 2.77 -7.02 2.78
C THR A 99 2.82 -8.40 2.12
N ARG A 100 2.51 -9.45 2.88
CA ARG A 100 2.46 -10.82 2.35
C ARG A 100 1.36 -11.00 1.31
N VAL A 101 0.16 -10.50 1.58
CA VAL A 101 -0.97 -10.49 0.62
C VAL A 101 -0.62 -9.68 -0.62
N ASN A 102 0.07 -8.55 -0.48
CA ASN A 102 0.52 -7.75 -1.61
C ASN A 102 1.52 -8.49 -2.51
N ARG A 103 2.46 -9.25 -1.92
CA ARG A 103 3.38 -10.11 -2.69
C ARG A 103 2.63 -11.21 -3.45
N LEU A 104 1.62 -11.84 -2.83
CA LEU A 104 0.78 -12.86 -3.48
C LEU A 104 -0.02 -12.28 -4.65
N LYS A 105 -0.58 -11.07 -4.47
CA LYS A 105 -1.25 -10.32 -5.53
C LYS A 105 -0.32 -10.08 -6.73
N GLY A 106 0.94 -9.71 -6.49
CA GLY A 106 1.94 -9.53 -7.54
C GLY A 106 2.34 -10.81 -8.26
N ALA A 107 2.22 -11.98 -7.61
CA ALA A 107 2.49 -13.29 -8.19
C ALA A 107 1.31 -13.88 -8.98
N ASP A 108 0.20 -13.15 -9.12
CA ASP A 108 -1.07 -13.61 -9.70
C ASP A 108 -1.71 -14.81 -8.97
N ASP A 109 -1.32 -15.04 -7.70
CA ASP A 109 -1.91 -16.03 -6.79
C ASP A 109 -2.88 -15.35 -5.80
N ASN A 110 -3.64 -14.38 -6.31
CA ASN A 110 -4.56 -13.61 -5.48
C ASN A 110 -5.82 -14.41 -5.20
N ASN A 111 -5.79 -15.21 -4.12
CA ASN A 111 -6.96 -15.92 -3.62
C ASN A 111 -7.50 -15.23 -2.35
N PRO A 112 -8.59 -14.45 -2.43
CA PRO A 112 -9.17 -13.75 -1.29
C PRO A 112 -9.56 -14.68 -0.13
N GLU A 113 -9.98 -15.91 -0.41
CA GLU A 113 -10.35 -16.92 0.60
C GLU A 113 -9.12 -17.46 1.35
N ARG A 114 -7.91 -17.31 0.82
CA ARG A 114 -6.68 -17.71 1.52
C ARG A 114 -5.97 -16.53 2.16
N ASN A 115 -6.17 -15.33 1.64
CA ASN A 115 -5.45 -14.14 2.09
C ASN A 115 -5.81 -13.71 3.53
N HIS A 116 -7.03 -14.03 4.00
CA HIS A 116 -7.43 -13.75 5.38
C HIS A 116 -6.75 -14.67 6.41
N LEU A 117 -6.19 -15.81 5.98
CA LEU A 117 -5.49 -16.76 6.85
C LEU A 117 -4.16 -16.20 7.38
N TYR A 118 -3.64 -15.14 6.74
CA TYR A 118 -2.43 -14.46 7.18
C TYR A 118 -2.69 -13.35 8.22
N SER A 119 -3.96 -13.13 8.58
CA SER A 119 -4.33 -12.17 9.62
C SER A 119 -3.76 -12.56 10.99
N ALA A 120 -3.19 -11.59 11.70
CA ALA A 120 -2.87 -11.75 13.12
C ALA A 120 -4.10 -12.02 14.01
N ALA A 121 -5.32 -11.76 13.49
CA ALA A 121 -6.58 -12.04 14.17
C ALA A 121 -7.13 -13.44 13.87
N TYR A 122 -6.51 -14.20 12.95
CA TYR A 122 -6.96 -15.56 12.65
C TYR A 122 -6.67 -16.46 13.87
N SER A 123 -7.73 -16.99 14.46
CA SER A 123 -7.65 -17.99 15.52
C SER A 123 -8.00 -19.34 14.91
N PHE A 124 -7.12 -20.34 15.08
CA PHE A 124 -7.45 -21.73 14.76
C PHE A 124 -8.50 -22.22 15.76
N ASN A 125 -9.77 -21.97 15.46
CA ASN A 125 -10.84 -22.68 16.15
C ASN A 125 -10.84 -24.10 15.55
N GLY A 126 -10.28 -25.07 16.27
CA GLY A 126 -10.06 -26.45 15.81
C GLY A 126 -11.33 -27.28 15.57
N ASN A 127 -12.38 -26.69 14.98
CA ASN A 127 -13.70 -27.29 14.77
C ASN A 127 -14.14 -27.31 13.29
N GLU A 128 -13.20 -27.22 12.35
CA GLU A 128 -13.48 -27.47 10.94
C GLU A 128 -13.01 -28.89 10.59
N THR A 129 -13.98 -29.82 10.55
CA THR A 129 -13.80 -31.15 9.97
C THR A 129 -13.52 -31.04 8.48
N LEU A 130 -12.45 -31.72 8.05
CA LEU A 130 -12.06 -31.96 6.66
C LEU A 130 -13.20 -32.55 5.82
#